data_AF-A0A7V6MUX5-F1
#
_entry.id   AF-A0A7V6MUX5-F1
#
_cell.length_a   1.000
_cell.length_b   1.000
_cell.length_c   1.000
_cell.angle_alpha   90.00
_cell.angle_beta   90.00
_cell.angle_gamma   90.00
#
_symmetry.space_group_name_H-M   'P 1'
#
loop_
_entity.id
_entity.type
_entity.pdbx_description
1 polymer ?
#
loop_
_entity_poly.entity_id
_entity_poly.type
_entity_poly.pdbx_seq_one_letter_code
_entity_poly.pdbx_strand_id
1 'polypeptide(L)'
;MRLIKTVVLCIFVAAIFMMQINVKAYGADDVVATSAIVFENGSTYAIDLVDEEREQGKVIIYTRNFGEYTKPFSKGVHEFVVVNNIITYKNTNGAKGTHIPLDGYVISYTGDNIEFINDIHIGEEAKLLNLEIPSLPDKYFELGDVIVPIDDINSQRS
;
A
#
# COMPACT_ATOMS: atom_id res chain seq x y z
N MET A 1 43.22 52.07 20.12
CA MET A 1 42.85 50.70 20.57
C MET A 1 41.44 50.25 20.21
N ARG A 2 40.39 51.09 20.21
CA ARG A 2 39.01 50.66 19.85
C ARG A 2 38.85 50.21 18.39
N LEU A 3 39.37 51.00 17.43
CA LEU A 3 39.27 50.71 16.00
C LEU A 3 39.93 49.38 15.60
N ILE A 4 41.09 49.06 16.18
CA ILE A 4 41.81 47.80 15.90
C ILE A 4 41.01 46.59 16.40
N LYS A 5 40.34 46.70 17.56
CA LYS A 5 39.49 45.62 18.09
C LYS A 5 38.26 45.38 17.21
N THR A 6 37.65 46.44 16.68
CA THR A 6 36.49 46.33 15.77
C THR A 6 36.87 45.67 14.45
N VAL A 7 38.02 46.05 13.87
CA VAL A 7 38.49 45.45 12.61
C VAL A 7 38.82 43.96 12.79
N VAL A 8 39.48 43.60 13.90
CA VAL A 8 39.79 42.18 14.20
C VAL A 8 38.51 41.37 14.42
N LEU A 9 37.50 41.94 15.10
CA LEU A 9 36.20 41.27 15.29
C LEU A 9 35.48 41.05 13.95
N CYS A 10 35.47 42.03 13.05
CA CYS A 10 34.85 41.89 11.73
C CYS A 10 35.53 40.82 10.88
N ILE A 11 36.85 40.70 10.93
CA ILE A 11 37.60 39.66 10.23
C ILE A 11 37.24 38.27 10.80
N PHE A 12 37.10 38.16 12.12
CA PHE A 12 36.74 36.90 12.77
C PHE A 12 35.32 36.44 12.40
N VAL A 13 34.35 37.36 12.34
CA VAL A 13 32.97 37.06 11.93
C VAL A 13 32.93 36.66 10.45
N ALA A 14 33.67 37.35 9.58
CA ALA A 14 33.75 36.99 8.16
C ALA A 14 34.37 35.60 7.95
N ALA A 15 35.38 35.22 8.74
CA ALA A 15 36.00 33.91 8.67
C ALA A 15 35.04 32.77 9.07
N ILE A 16 34.17 33.00 10.08
CA ILE A 16 33.14 32.02 10.48
C ILE A 16 32.10 31.83 9.37
N PHE A 17 31.69 32.91 8.69
CA PHE A 17 30.74 32.83 7.56
C PHE A 17 31.34 32.15 6.32
N MET A 18 32.66 32.19 6.13
CA MET A 18 33.34 31.49 5.03
C MET A 18 33.58 30.00 5.31
N MET A 19 33.46 29.53 6.55
CA MET A 19 33.51 28.10 6.85
C MET A 19 32.20 27.44 6.43
N GLN A 20 32.11 27.01 5.17
CA GLN A 20 31.05 26.12 4.71
C GLN A 20 31.20 24.77 5.43
N ILE A 21 30.40 24.59 6.49
CA ILE A 21 30.29 23.32 7.18
C ILE A 21 29.63 22.36 6.19
N ASN A 22 30.43 21.48 5.60
CA ASN A 22 29.91 20.39 4.77
C ASN A 22 29.26 19.37 5.70
N VAL A 23 28.04 19.66 6.14
CA VAL A 23 27.20 18.72 6.88
C VAL A 23 26.80 17.64 5.90
N LYS A 24 27.53 16.53 5.92
CA LYS A 24 27.10 15.31 5.24
C LYS A 24 26.03 14.67 6.12
N ALA A 25 24.77 14.81 5.71
CA ALA A 25 23.71 13.97 6.22
C ALA A 25 23.94 12.57 5.65
N TYR A 26 24.41 11.65 6.48
CA TYR A 26 24.26 10.23 6.20
C TYR A 26 22.82 9.89 6.58
N GLY A 27 21.93 9.83 5.60
CA GLY A 27 20.71 9.06 5.79
C GLY A 27 21.16 7.65 6.16
N ALA A 28 20.70 7.14 7.30
CA ALA A 28 20.59 5.70 7.40
C ALA A 28 19.80 5.26 6.16
N ASP A 29 20.24 4.21 5.47
CA ASP A 29 19.36 3.54 4.50
C ASP A 29 18.04 3.35 5.25
N ASP A 30 17.01 4.09 4.85
CA ASP A 30 15.64 3.76 5.25
C ASP A 30 15.46 2.36 4.70
N VAL A 31 15.55 1.37 5.59
CA VAL A 31 15.04 0.04 5.31
C VAL A 31 13.55 0.28 5.14
N VAL A 32 13.13 0.59 3.91
CA VAL A 32 11.72 0.74 3.55
C VAL A 32 11.08 -0.55 4.01
N ALA A 33 10.26 -0.45 5.05
CA ALA A 33 9.64 -1.60 5.65
C ALA A 33 8.81 -2.27 4.55
N THR A 34 9.22 -3.46 4.14
CA THR A 34 8.57 -4.18 3.04
C THR A 34 7.12 -4.45 3.40
N SER A 35 6.22 -4.18 2.46
CA SER A 35 4.80 -4.47 2.65
C SER A 35 4.59 -5.97 2.83
N ALA A 36 3.71 -6.35 3.75
CA ALA A 36 3.47 -7.76 4.08
C ALA A 36 2.01 -8.00 4.50
N ILE A 37 1.59 -9.26 4.38
CA ILE A 37 0.33 -9.77 4.90
C ILE A 37 0.63 -10.63 6.12
N VAL A 38 -0.09 -10.40 7.22
CA VAL A 38 -0.03 -11.19 8.44
C VAL A 38 -1.38 -11.84 8.68
N PHE A 39 -1.40 -13.17 8.77
CA PHE A 39 -2.61 -13.94 9.04
C PHE A 39 -2.77 -14.26 10.53
N GLU A 40 -3.97 -14.68 10.95
CA GLU A 40 -4.27 -15.02 12.36
C GLU A 40 -3.35 -16.09 12.95
N ASN A 41 -2.90 -17.04 12.14
CA ASN A 41 -1.96 -18.09 12.56
C ASN A 41 -0.53 -17.57 12.83
N GLY A 42 -0.26 -16.27 12.59
CA GLY A 42 1.03 -15.63 12.75
C GLY A 42 1.95 -15.75 11.53
N SER A 43 1.52 -16.46 10.47
CA SER A 43 2.26 -16.52 9.21
C SER A 43 2.32 -15.14 8.57
N THR A 44 3.46 -14.82 7.99
CA THR A 44 3.75 -13.52 7.38
C THR A 44 4.33 -13.72 6.00
N TYR A 45 3.75 -13.05 5.01
CA TYR A 45 4.16 -13.14 3.62
C TYR A 45 4.42 -11.75 3.05
N ALA A 46 5.56 -11.59 2.38
CA ALA A 46 5.89 -10.34 1.69
C ALA A 46 4.92 -10.12 0.53
N ILE A 47 4.55 -8.86 0.30
CA ILE A 47 3.78 -8.43 -0.86
C ILE A 47 4.79 -7.99 -1.91
N ASP A 48 4.81 -8.66 -3.05
CA ASP A 48 5.77 -8.38 -4.11
C ASP A 48 5.29 -7.27 -5.04
N LEU A 49 3.98 -7.22 -5.32
CA LEU A 49 3.38 -6.29 -6.28
C LEU A 49 2.00 -5.81 -5.82
N VAL A 50 1.61 -4.62 -6.26
CA VAL A 50 0.28 -4.03 -6.02
C VAL A 50 -0.26 -3.48 -7.33
N ASP A 51 -1.47 -3.90 -7.73
CA ASP A 51 -2.15 -3.46 -8.95
C ASP A 51 -1.36 -3.66 -10.26
N GLU A 52 -0.48 -4.67 -10.29
CA GLU A 52 0.36 -5.02 -11.45
C GLU A 52 -0.03 -6.38 -12.06
N GLU A 53 0.54 -6.70 -13.23
CA GLU A 53 0.32 -7.99 -13.89
C GLU A 53 0.76 -9.18 -13.03
N ARG A 54 0.08 -10.33 -13.21
CA ARG A 54 0.45 -11.55 -12.51
C ARG A 54 1.81 -12.06 -12.92
N GLU A 55 2.58 -12.47 -11.93
CA GLU A 55 3.90 -13.08 -12.10
C GLU A 55 4.02 -14.37 -11.27
N GLN A 56 4.74 -15.34 -11.81
CA GLN A 56 4.91 -16.64 -11.17
C GLN A 56 5.75 -16.51 -9.88
N GLY A 57 5.25 -17.10 -8.80
CA GLY A 57 5.92 -17.13 -7.49
C GLY A 57 5.75 -15.86 -6.67
N LYS A 58 5.05 -14.84 -7.17
CA LYS A 58 4.83 -13.56 -6.48
C LYS A 58 3.46 -13.48 -5.82
N VAL A 59 3.41 -12.81 -4.66
CA VAL A 59 2.19 -12.40 -3.97
C VAL A 59 1.81 -11.01 -4.44
N ILE A 60 0.58 -10.87 -4.93
CA ILE A 60 0.09 -9.64 -5.56
C ILE A 60 -1.19 -9.20 -4.86
N ILE A 61 -1.31 -7.90 -4.58
CA ILE A 61 -2.54 -7.30 -4.07
C ILE A 61 -3.23 -6.54 -5.21
N TYR A 62 -4.51 -6.86 -5.45
CA TYR A 62 -5.37 -6.09 -6.33
C TYR A 62 -6.37 -5.27 -5.53
N THR A 63 -6.31 -3.96 -5.71
CA THR A 63 -7.21 -2.97 -5.13
C THR A 63 -8.18 -2.46 -6.20
N ARG A 64 -9.12 -1.60 -5.79
CA ARG A 64 -10.07 -1.00 -6.71
C ARG A 64 -9.40 -0.17 -7.82
N ASN A 65 -8.16 0.28 -7.64
CA ASN A 65 -7.41 1.02 -8.65
C ASN A 65 -7.06 0.16 -9.88
N PHE A 66 -6.95 -1.17 -9.72
CA PHE A 66 -6.75 -2.07 -10.85
C PHE A 66 -7.99 -2.19 -11.74
N GLY A 67 -9.18 -2.15 -11.12
CA GLY A 67 -10.46 -2.24 -11.80
C GLY A 67 -11.56 -2.89 -10.96
N GLU A 68 -12.68 -3.21 -11.62
CA GLU A 68 -13.78 -3.91 -10.96
C GLU A 68 -13.47 -5.40 -10.70
N TYR A 69 -12.70 -6.00 -11.61
CA TYR A 69 -12.31 -7.39 -11.60
C TYR A 69 -10.81 -7.54 -11.88
N THR A 70 -10.19 -8.56 -11.29
CA THR A 70 -8.88 -9.04 -11.73
C THR A 70 -8.99 -9.62 -13.14
N LYS A 71 -7.88 -9.73 -13.87
CA LYS A 71 -7.90 -10.37 -15.20
C LYS A 71 -8.25 -11.85 -15.10
N PRO A 72 -8.90 -12.46 -16.11
CA PRO A 72 -9.08 -13.91 -16.15
C PRO A 72 -7.77 -14.68 -15.97
N PHE A 73 -7.85 -15.86 -15.35
CA PHE A 73 -6.70 -16.72 -15.07
C PHE A 73 -7.03 -18.21 -15.20
N SER A 74 -5.97 -19.01 -15.38
CA SER A 74 -6.04 -20.47 -15.54
C SER A 74 -5.70 -21.20 -14.24
N LYS A 75 -5.59 -22.53 -14.31
CA LYS A 75 -5.13 -23.35 -13.18
C LYS A 75 -3.76 -22.89 -12.67
N GLY A 76 -3.50 -23.10 -11.37
CA GLY A 76 -2.26 -22.70 -10.69
C GLY A 76 -2.26 -21.26 -10.17
N VAL A 77 -3.39 -20.54 -10.31
CA VAL A 77 -3.59 -19.24 -9.68
C VAL A 77 -4.65 -19.37 -8.60
N HIS A 78 -4.34 -18.81 -7.44
CA HIS A 78 -5.18 -18.79 -6.26
C HIS A 78 -5.45 -17.35 -5.90
N GLU A 79 -6.73 -16.95 -5.96
CA GLU A 79 -7.15 -15.62 -5.56
C GLU A 79 -8.05 -15.67 -4.34
N PHE A 80 -7.80 -14.79 -3.38
CA PHE A 80 -8.54 -14.71 -2.13
C PHE A 80 -9.08 -13.29 -1.96
N VAL A 81 -10.38 -13.17 -1.72
CA VAL A 81 -11.05 -11.88 -1.53
C VAL A 81 -11.02 -11.53 -0.05
N VAL A 82 -10.53 -10.34 0.26
CA VAL A 82 -10.48 -9.79 1.62
C VAL A 82 -11.39 -8.58 1.71
N VAL A 83 -12.27 -8.56 2.71
CA VAL A 83 -13.19 -7.47 3.02
C VAL A 83 -13.08 -7.17 4.51
N ASN A 84 -12.85 -5.91 4.87
CA ASN A 84 -12.67 -5.51 6.28
C ASN A 84 -11.62 -6.37 7.01
N ASN A 85 -10.48 -6.65 6.34
CA ASN A 85 -9.40 -7.52 6.80
C ASN A 85 -9.80 -8.99 7.04
N ILE A 86 -10.99 -9.44 6.60
CA ILE A 86 -11.41 -10.84 6.73
C ILE A 86 -11.41 -11.49 5.35
N ILE A 87 -10.88 -12.70 5.27
CA ILE A 87 -10.88 -13.49 4.04
C ILE A 87 -12.27 -14.08 3.83
N THR A 88 -12.95 -13.65 2.77
CA THR A 88 -14.36 -13.98 2.56
C THR A 88 -14.58 -15.05 1.49
N TYR A 89 -13.65 -15.16 0.53
CA TYR A 89 -13.82 -16.06 -0.60
C TYR A 89 -12.48 -16.49 -1.21
N LYS A 90 -12.42 -17.72 -1.73
CA LYS A 90 -11.29 -18.26 -2.50
C LYS A 90 -11.77 -18.60 -3.91
N ASN A 91 -11.24 -17.89 -4.91
CA ASN A 91 -11.48 -18.18 -6.31
C ASN A 91 -10.36 -19.04 -6.90
N THR A 92 -10.72 -20.23 -7.38
CA THR A 92 -9.84 -21.11 -8.15
C THR A 92 -10.30 -21.29 -9.59
N ASN A 93 -11.46 -20.71 -9.96
CA ASN A 93 -12.02 -20.71 -11.30
C ASN A 93 -11.92 -19.31 -11.90
N GLY A 94 -10.77 -19.01 -12.47
CA GLY A 94 -10.44 -17.69 -13.02
C GLY A 94 -11.08 -17.34 -14.34
N ALA A 95 -12.10 -18.05 -14.83
CA ALA A 95 -12.65 -17.83 -16.18
C ALA A 95 -13.11 -16.38 -16.43
N LYS A 96 -13.50 -15.64 -15.38
CA LYS A 96 -13.89 -14.23 -15.43
C LYS A 96 -13.01 -13.32 -14.56
N GLY A 97 -11.93 -13.85 -14.00
CA GLY A 97 -11.21 -13.21 -12.90
C GLY A 97 -12.02 -13.20 -11.60
N THR A 98 -11.59 -12.36 -10.66
CA THR A 98 -12.18 -12.23 -9.32
C THR A 98 -12.66 -10.80 -9.12
N HIS A 99 -13.88 -10.64 -8.60
CA HIS A 99 -14.41 -9.32 -8.23
C HIS A 99 -13.58 -8.74 -7.08
N ILE A 100 -13.10 -7.52 -7.27
CA ILE A 100 -12.39 -6.78 -6.22
C ILE A 100 -13.47 -6.04 -5.40
N PRO A 101 -13.49 -6.07 -4.06
CA PRO A 101 -14.46 -5.32 -3.25
C PRO A 101 -14.19 -3.81 -3.20
N LEU A 102 -15.19 -2.99 -2.83
CA LEU A 102 -15.04 -1.53 -2.69
C LEU A 102 -14.26 -1.16 -1.42
N ASP A 103 -14.41 -1.97 -0.38
CA ASP A 103 -13.86 -1.86 0.97
C ASP A 103 -12.85 -2.97 1.25
N GLY A 104 -12.15 -3.41 0.21
CA GLY A 104 -11.31 -4.59 0.28
C GLY A 104 -10.35 -4.73 -0.89
N TYR A 105 -9.76 -5.91 -0.98
CA TYR A 105 -8.74 -6.23 -1.95
C TYR A 105 -8.74 -7.72 -2.27
N VAL A 106 -8.00 -8.11 -3.30
CA VAL A 106 -7.79 -9.51 -3.67
C VAL A 106 -6.31 -9.84 -3.52
N ILE A 107 -6.01 -10.89 -2.76
CA ILE A 107 -4.68 -11.50 -2.71
C ILE A 107 -4.59 -12.50 -3.85
N SER A 108 -3.59 -12.36 -4.72
CA SER A 108 -3.36 -13.26 -5.85
C SER A 108 -1.99 -13.91 -5.71
N TYR A 109 -1.95 -15.23 -5.89
CA TYR A 109 -0.69 -15.98 -5.95
C TYR A 109 -0.72 -16.93 -7.14
N THR A 110 0.35 -16.91 -7.93
CA THR A 110 0.53 -17.78 -9.10
C THR A 110 1.65 -18.79 -8.83
N GLY A 111 1.29 -20.07 -8.71
CA GLY A 111 2.23 -21.17 -8.46
C GLY A 111 1.70 -22.18 -7.46
N ASP A 112 2.58 -23.12 -7.07
CA ASP A 112 2.23 -24.27 -6.24
C ASP A 112 2.83 -24.16 -4.82
N ASN A 113 2.84 -22.96 -4.21
CA ASN A 113 3.22 -22.80 -2.80
C ASN A 113 2.08 -23.29 -1.90
N ILE A 114 2.10 -24.60 -1.64
CA ILE A 114 1.10 -25.29 -0.83
C ILE A 114 1.03 -24.73 0.59
N GLU A 115 2.15 -24.27 1.16
CA GLU A 115 2.20 -23.68 2.50
C GLU A 115 1.38 -22.39 2.54
N PHE A 116 1.68 -21.43 1.64
CA PHE A 116 0.90 -20.20 1.52
C PHE A 116 -0.59 -20.46 1.27
N ILE A 117 -0.91 -21.39 0.36
CA ILE A 117 -2.29 -21.67 -0.04
C ILE A 117 -3.09 -22.35 1.09
N ASN A 118 -2.43 -23.13 1.96
CA ASN A 118 -3.04 -23.85 3.07
C ASN A 118 -3.07 -23.03 4.37
N ASP A 119 -2.17 -22.07 4.53
CA ASP A 119 -2.24 -21.13 5.65
C ASP A 119 -3.47 -20.24 5.54
N ILE A 120 -3.96 -20.02 4.32
CA ILE A 120 -5.09 -19.13 4.06
C ILE A 120 -6.44 -19.83 4.19
N HIS A 121 -7.23 -19.40 5.18
CA HIS A 121 -8.57 -19.91 5.48
C HIS A 121 -9.65 -18.84 5.34
N ILE A 122 -10.81 -19.23 4.80
CA ILE A 122 -11.98 -18.35 4.78
C ILE A 122 -12.46 -18.12 6.22
N GLY A 123 -12.69 -16.85 6.57
CA GLY A 123 -13.15 -16.39 7.88
C GLY A 123 -12.02 -15.89 8.79
N GLU A 124 -10.75 -16.06 8.41
CA GLU A 124 -9.63 -15.55 9.18
C GLU A 124 -9.31 -14.10 8.84
N GLU A 125 -8.67 -13.42 9.78
CA GLU A 125 -8.08 -12.10 9.60
C GLU A 125 -6.79 -12.12 8.78
N ALA A 126 -6.69 -11.18 7.83
CA ALA A 126 -5.51 -10.86 7.04
C ALA A 126 -5.20 -9.38 7.20
N LYS A 127 -4.13 -9.06 7.95
CA LYS A 127 -3.67 -7.70 8.21
C LYS A 127 -2.56 -7.30 7.26
N LEU A 128 -2.68 -6.13 6.65
CA LEU A 128 -1.63 -5.54 5.84
C LEU A 128 -0.69 -4.69 6.71
N LEU A 129 0.61 -4.90 6.54
CA LEU A 129 1.66 -4.09 7.13
C LEU A 129 2.30 -3.24 6.03
N ASN A 130 2.49 -1.95 6.31
CA ASN A 130 3.13 -0.99 5.40
C ASN A 130 2.46 -0.94 4.00
N LEU A 131 1.15 -1.17 3.94
CA LEU A 131 0.32 -1.00 2.75
C LEU A 131 -1.07 -0.53 3.19
N GLU A 132 -1.50 0.61 2.66
CA GLU A 132 -2.86 1.13 2.86
C GLU A 132 -3.71 0.80 1.63
N ILE A 133 -4.91 0.30 1.86
CA ILE A 133 -5.86 -0.01 0.79
C ILE A 133 -6.85 1.14 0.68
N PRO A 134 -6.97 1.78 -0.49
CA PRO A 134 -7.98 2.81 -0.71
C PRO A 134 -9.37 2.18 -0.60
N SER A 135 -10.20 2.67 0.30
CA SER A 135 -11.61 2.28 0.42
C SER A 135 -12.50 3.32 -0.23
N LEU A 136 -13.51 2.85 -0.96
CA LEU A 136 -14.55 3.71 -1.52
C LEU A 136 -15.77 3.75 -0.58
N PRO A 137 -16.52 4.87 -0.54
CA PRO A 137 -17.76 4.94 0.23
C PRO A 137 -18.78 3.90 -0.25
N ASP A 138 -19.69 3.47 0.63
CA ASP A 138 -20.75 2.50 0.29
C ASP A 138 -21.64 2.96 -0.87
N LYS A 139 -21.90 4.27 -0.93
CA LYS A 139 -22.67 4.93 -2.00
C LYS A 139 -21.90 6.16 -2.44
N TYR A 140 -21.55 6.21 -3.71
CA TYR A 140 -20.85 7.33 -4.31
C TYR A 140 -21.21 7.46 -5.79
N PHE A 141 -20.85 8.59 -6.37
CA PHE A 141 -20.75 8.76 -7.82
C PHE A 141 -19.42 9.40 -8.18
N GLU A 142 -18.98 9.16 -9.42
CA GLU A 142 -17.76 9.75 -9.97
C GLU A 142 -18.12 10.98 -10.81
N LEU A 143 -17.45 12.10 -10.54
CA LEU A 143 -17.55 13.33 -11.34
C LEU A 143 -16.15 13.70 -11.84
N GLY A 144 -15.80 13.21 -13.03
CA GLY A 144 -14.41 13.23 -13.49
C GLY A 144 -13.56 12.38 -12.56
N ASP A 145 -12.48 12.94 -12.02
CA ASP A 145 -11.57 12.25 -11.09
C ASP A 145 -11.98 12.41 -9.61
N VAL A 146 -13.17 12.95 -9.33
CA VAL A 146 -13.66 13.18 -7.96
C VAL A 146 -14.68 12.13 -7.57
N ILE A 147 -14.41 11.41 -6.48
CA ILE A 147 -15.36 10.52 -5.83
C ILE A 147 -16.20 11.33 -4.85
N VAL A 148 -17.51 11.40 -5.10
CA VAL A 148 -18.47 12.12 -4.27
C VAL A 148 -19.32 11.12 -3.49
N PRO A 149 -19.21 11.03 -2.15
CA PRO A 149 -20.07 10.16 -1.36
C PRO A 149 -21.52 10.64 -1.41
N ILE A 150 -22.46 9.71 -1.33
CA ILE A 150 -23.89 9.97 -1.16
C ILE A 150 -24.24 9.59 0.27
N ASP A 151 -24.07 10.55 1.17
CA ASP A 151 -24.25 10.44 2.61
C ASP A 151 -25.64 10.90 3.08
N ASP A 152 -26.39 11.62 2.24
CA ASP A 152 -27.71 12.14 2.59
C ASP A 152 -28.71 12.07 1.41
N ILE A 153 -29.98 11.79 1.72
CA ILE A 153 -31.08 11.69 0.73
C ILE A 153 -32.21 12.61 1.20
N ASN A 154 -32.59 13.58 0.36
CA ASN A 154 -33.64 14.58 0.62
C ASN A 154 -33.36 15.50 1.81
N SER A 155 -32.09 15.75 2.15
CA SER A 155 -31.77 16.78 3.12
C SER A 155 -32.13 18.18 2.64
N GLN A 156 -32.41 19.04 3.62
CA GLN A 156 -32.73 20.43 3.37
C GLN A 156 -31.50 21.12 2.77
N ARG A 157 -31.64 21.65 1.55
CA ARG A 157 -30.59 22.49 0.94
C ARG A 157 -30.41 23.72 1.83
N SER A 158 -29.25 23.86 2.45
CA SER A 158 -28.83 25.06 3.19
C SER A 158 -28.20 26.10 2.29
#